data_AF-A0A2K9NQY1-F1
#
_entry.id   AF-A0A2K9NQY1-F1
#
_cell.length_a   1.000
_cell.length_b   1.000
_cell.length_c   1.000
_cell.angle_alpha   90.00
_cell.angle_beta   90.00
_cell.angle_gamma   90.00
#
_symmetry.space_group_name_H-M   'P 1'
#
loop_
_entity.id
_entity.type
_entity.pdbx_description
1 polymer ?
#
loop_
_entity_poly.entity_id
_entity_poly.type
_entity_poly.pdbx_seq_one_letter_code
_entity_poly.pdbx_strand_id
1 'polypeptide(L)'
;MASLKDALLKAGMKATEPVKKQNDREKVAKKDITESVSHQVQRNFCENCNQVRPDVEFYKHRNPTTDAEWICLKCADQLHILDKFRQTAQSDASIKQMFRREYGETMKIAVQKNAQVQRSSGGNRDDFNGNR
;
A
#
# COMPACT_ATOMS: atom_id res chain seq x y z
N MET A 1 -1.80 -75.32 6.55
CA MET A 1 -2.43 -74.18 7.23
C MET A 1 -2.58 -73.06 6.20
N ALA A 2 -3.75 -72.94 5.57
CA ALA A 2 -3.97 -71.93 4.53
C ALA A 2 -4.11 -70.55 5.18
N SER A 3 -3.30 -69.60 4.73
CA SER A 3 -3.30 -68.22 5.24
C SER A 3 -4.61 -67.52 4.86
N LEU A 4 -5.15 -66.72 5.79
CA LEU A 4 -6.39 -65.94 5.61
C LEU A 4 -6.37 -65.10 4.31
N LYS A 5 -5.18 -64.67 3.87
CA LYS A 5 -4.96 -63.94 2.61
C LYS A 5 -5.34 -64.75 1.36
N ASP A 6 -5.08 -66.04 1.34
CA ASP A 6 -5.35 -66.89 0.17
C ASP A 6 -6.83 -67.21 0.01
N ALA A 7 -7.56 -67.30 1.13
CA ALA A 7 -9.02 -67.45 1.13
C ALA A 7 -9.72 -66.21 0.55
N LEU A 8 -9.19 -65.01 0.85
CA LEU A 8 -9.73 -63.74 0.37
C LEU A 8 -9.49 -63.54 -1.14
N LEU A 9 -8.32 -63.92 -1.65
CA LEU A 9 -8.02 -63.88 -3.08
C LEU A 9 -8.87 -64.89 -3.88
N LYS A 10 -9.08 -66.09 -3.34
CA LYS A 10 -9.91 -67.13 -3.97
C LYS A 10 -11.41 -66.78 -3.98
N ALA A 11 -11.85 -65.94 -3.03
CA ALA A 11 -13.21 -65.38 -2.99
C ALA A 11 -13.42 -64.18 -3.95
N GLY A 12 -12.42 -63.86 -4.80
CA GLY A 12 -12.54 -62.81 -5.81
C GLY A 12 -12.36 -61.38 -5.28
N MET A 13 -11.96 -61.21 -4.02
CA MET A 13 -11.62 -59.90 -3.48
C MET A 13 -10.24 -59.50 -3.98
N LYS A 14 -10.21 -58.68 -5.03
CA LYS A 14 -8.98 -58.02 -5.50
C LYS A 14 -8.38 -57.26 -4.32
N ALA A 15 -7.08 -57.45 -4.06
CA ALA A 15 -6.34 -56.65 -3.10
C ALA A 15 -6.67 -55.19 -3.39
N THR A 16 -7.28 -54.53 -2.41
CA THR A 16 -7.83 -53.18 -2.54
C THR A 16 -6.80 -52.30 -3.21
N GLU A 17 -7.23 -51.72 -4.33
CA GLU A 17 -6.53 -50.70 -5.11
C GLU A 17 -5.76 -49.73 -4.21
N PRO A 18 -4.61 -49.19 -4.69
CA PRO A 18 -3.86 -48.22 -3.93
C PRO A 18 -4.82 -47.13 -3.47
N VAL A 19 -4.87 -46.97 -2.14
CA VAL A 19 -5.59 -45.95 -1.38
C VAL A 19 -5.87 -44.75 -2.27
N LYS A 20 -7.14 -44.58 -2.67
CA LYS A 20 -7.62 -43.43 -3.44
C LYS A 20 -6.99 -42.20 -2.79
N LYS A 21 -6.03 -41.57 -3.49
CA LYS A 21 -5.34 -40.37 -3.02
C LYS A 21 -6.40 -39.44 -2.48
N GLN A 22 -6.39 -39.21 -1.17
CA GLN A 22 -7.25 -38.23 -0.55
C GLN A 22 -7.02 -36.90 -1.28
N ASN A 23 -8.10 -36.15 -1.53
CA ASN A 23 -8.07 -34.86 -2.21
C ASN A 23 -7.01 -33.96 -1.57
N ASP A 24 -5.79 -33.94 -2.13
CA ASP A 24 -4.79 -32.94 -1.83
C ASP A 24 -5.25 -31.65 -2.49
N ARG A 25 -6.13 -30.92 -1.79
CA ARG A 25 -6.53 -29.57 -2.21
C ARG A 25 -5.28 -28.71 -2.14
N GLU A 26 -4.79 -28.28 -3.29
CA GLU A 26 -3.68 -27.33 -3.37
C GLU A 26 -4.01 -26.14 -2.47
N LYS A 27 -3.15 -25.90 -1.47
CA LYS A 27 -3.28 -24.74 -0.60
C LYS A 27 -2.99 -23.54 -1.48
N VAL A 28 -4.05 -22.85 -1.91
CA VAL A 28 -3.98 -21.60 -2.67
C VAL A 28 -2.91 -20.73 -2.02
N ALA A 29 -1.78 -20.58 -2.73
CA ALA A 29 -0.71 -19.71 -2.30
C ALA A 29 -1.34 -18.33 -2.12
N LYS A 30 -1.23 -17.82 -0.88
CA LYS A 30 -1.61 -16.49 -0.39
C LYS A 30 -2.32 -15.65 -1.46
N LYS A 31 -3.66 -15.56 -1.36
CA LYS A 31 -4.47 -14.66 -2.19
C LYS A 31 -3.72 -13.33 -2.30
N ASP A 32 -3.33 -12.97 -3.52
CA ASP A 32 -2.89 -11.61 -3.81
C ASP A 32 -3.97 -10.70 -3.27
N ILE A 33 -3.62 -9.85 -2.31
CA ILE A 33 -4.54 -8.85 -1.77
C ILE A 33 -4.82 -7.93 -2.96
N THR A 34 -5.91 -8.18 -3.69
CA THR A 34 -6.27 -7.42 -4.89
C THR A 34 -6.61 -5.98 -4.55
N GLU A 35 -7.12 -5.73 -3.33
CA GLU A 35 -7.53 -4.41 -2.89
C GLU A 35 -7.17 -4.20 -1.41
N SER A 36 -6.22 -3.32 -1.15
CA SER A 36 -6.01 -2.75 0.18
C SER A 36 -6.86 -1.50 0.32
N VAL A 37 -7.85 -1.50 1.21
CA VAL A 37 -8.66 -0.31 1.53
C VAL A 37 -7.78 0.68 2.31
N SER A 38 -7.00 1.50 1.59
CA SER A 38 -6.24 2.58 2.21
C SER A 38 -7.20 3.65 2.70
N HIS A 39 -7.35 3.79 4.03
CA HIS A 39 -8.04 4.93 4.60
C HIS A 39 -7.19 6.19 4.32
N GLN A 40 -7.79 7.16 3.61
CA GLN A 40 -7.24 8.46 3.17
C GLN A 40 -5.71 8.58 3.17
N VAL A 41 -5.10 8.33 1.99
CA VAL A 41 -3.65 8.46 1.77
C VAL A 41 -3.18 9.92 1.92
N GLN A 42 -4.07 10.89 1.67
CA GLN A 42 -3.75 12.30 1.58
C GLN A 42 -4.64 13.13 2.48
N ARG A 43 -4.07 14.18 3.05
CA ARG A 43 -4.80 15.11 3.91
C ARG A 43 -5.54 16.12 3.04
N ASN A 44 -6.84 16.22 3.28
CA ASN A 44 -7.80 16.98 2.49
C ASN A 44 -8.60 17.98 3.34
N PHE A 45 -8.19 18.23 4.59
CA PHE A 45 -8.85 19.22 5.46
C PHE A 45 -8.05 20.52 5.52
N CYS A 46 -8.70 21.64 5.21
CA CYS A 46 -8.12 22.98 5.32
C CYS A 46 -8.36 23.55 6.72
N GLU A 47 -7.28 23.92 7.41
CA GLU A 47 -7.31 24.48 8.77
C GLU A 47 -7.79 25.93 8.82
N ASN A 48 -7.69 26.68 7.71
CA ASN A 48 -8.12 28.08 7.68
C ASN A 48 -9.65 28.23 7.49
N CYS A 49 -10.23 27.49 6.54
CA CYS A 49 -11.67 27.57 6.26
C CYS A 49 -12.49 26.44 6.88
N ASN A 50 -11.85 25.49 7.57
CA ASN A 50 -12.48 24.32 8.19
C ASN A 50 -13.32 23.48 7.23
N GLN A 51 -12.91 23.39 5.97
CA GLN A 51 -13.61 22.63 4.93
C GLN A 51 -12.71 21.53 4.37
N VAL A 52 -13.36 20.42 3.96
CA VAL A 52 -12.71 19.36 3.21
C VAL A 52 -12.59 19.80 1.76
N ARG A 53 -11.36 19.84 1.25
CA ARG A 53 -11.03 20.26 -0.11
C ARG A 53 -9.92 19.37 -0.69
N PRO A 54 -9.97 19.04 -1.99
CA PRO A 54 -8.96 18.19 -2.64
C PRO A 54 -7.64 18.93 -2.97
N ASP A 55 -7.62 20.26 -2.84
CA ASP A 55 -6.52 21.17 -3.19
C ASP A 55 -5.73 21.65 -1.96
N VAL A 56 -5.73 20.86 -0.88
CA VAL A 56 -4.99 21.19 0.34
C VAL A 56 -3.52 20.85 0.20
N GLU A 57 -2.66 21.80 0.56
CA GLU A 57 -1.22 21.64 0.61
C GLU A 57 -0.66 22.14 1.95
N PHE A 58 0.55 21.70 2.27
CA PHE A 58 1.25 22.12 3.47
C PHE A 58 2.17 23.29 3.15
N TYR A 59 1.97 24.40 3.86
CA TYR A 59 2.77 25.60 3.75
C TYR A 59 3.43 25.89 5.09
N LYS A 60 4.77 25.89 5.11
CA LYS A 60 5.52 26.30 6.28
C LYS A 60 5.80 27.80 6.20
N HIS A 61 4.89 28.61 6.72
CA HIS A 61 5.00 30.06 6.74
C HIS A 61 4.96 30.59 8.18
N ARG A 62 5.41 31.83 8.35
CA ARG A 62 5.34 32.56 9.63
C ARG A 62 4.50 33.83 9.44
N ASN A 63 3.25 33.62 9.03
CA ASN A 63 2.32 34.73 8.79
C ASN A 63 1.66 35.08 10.13
N PRO A 64 1.68 36.34 10.59
CA PRO A 64 1.04 36.73 11.84
C PRO A 64 -0.49 36.56 11.85
N THR A 65 -1.13 36.46 10.68
CA THR A 65 -2.60 36.39 10.59
C THR A 65 -3.14 34.98 10.87
N THR A 66 -2.38 33.93 10.57
CA THR A 66 -2.85 32.54 10.71
C THR A 66 -1.72 31.59 11.07
N ASP A 67 -2.00 30.71 12.03
CA ASP A 67 -1.12 29.59 12.39
C ASP A 67 -1.43 28.29 11.62
N ALA A 68 -2.43 28.33 10.73
CA ALA A 68 -2.84 27.20 9.91
C ALA A 68 -1.78 26.86 8.86
N GLU A 69 -1.20 25.66 8.91
CA GLU A 69 -0.16 25.22 7.97
C GLU A 69 -0.75 24.38 6.82
N TRP A 70 -1.88 23.70 7.06
CA TRP A 70 -2.58 22.90 6.06
C TRP A 70 -3.74 23.69 5.46
N ILE A 71 -3.53 24.27 4.28
CA ILE A 71 -4.48 25.21 3.69
C ILE A 71 -4.76 24.88 2.22
N CYS A 72 -6.00 25.12 1.78
CA CYS A 72 -6.38 25.02 0.38
C CYS A 72 -5.85 26.20 -0.44
N LEU A 73 -5.81 26.05 -1.77
CA LEU A 73 -5.30 27.07 -2.69
C LEU A 73 -5.94 28.44 -2.48
N LYS A 74 -7.28 28.46 -2.38
CA LYS A 74 -8.03 29.71 -2.18
C LYS A 74 -7.64 30.42 -0.89
N CYS A 75 -7.45 29.67 0.20
CA CYS A 75 -7.02 30.25 1.47
C CYS A 75 -5.57 30.74 1.39
N ALA A 76 -4.69 29.98 0.73
CA ALA A 76 -3.30 30.38 0.54
C ALA A 76 -3.18 31.68 -0.26
N ASP A 77 -4.03 31.87 -1.28
CA ASP A 77 -4.08 33.09 -2.08
C ASP A 77 -4.68 34.28 -1.30
N GLN A 78 -5.78 34.07 -0.55
CA GLN A 78 -6.38 35.10 0.31
C GLN A 78 -5.44 35.59 1.42
N LEU A 79 -4.65 34.68 2.00
CA LEU A 79 -3.67 34.99 3.03
C LEU A 79 -2.35 35.50 2.46
N HIS A 80 -2.24 35.61 1.13
CA HIS A 80 -1.06 36.06 0.43
C HIS A 80 0.21 35.24 0.77
N ILE A 81 0.07 33.93 1.01
CA ILE A 81 1.17 33.04 1.37
C ILE A 81 1.88 32.59 0.10
N LEU A 82 3.12 33.02 -0.11
CA LEU A 82 3.89 32.66 -1.30
C LEU A 82 4.08 31.15 -1.46
N ASP A 83 4.05 30.68 -2.70
CA ASP A 83 4.22 29.27 -3.03
C ASP A 83 5.61 28.70 -2.69
N LYS A 84 6.59 29.59 -2.47
CA LYS A 84 7.94 29.25 -1.98
C LYS A 84 7.93 28.53 -0.63
N PHE A 85 6.86 28.73 0.16
CA PHE A 85 6.69 28.11 1.46
C PHE A 85 5.95 26.76 1.39
N ARG A 86 5.46 26.38 0.21
CA ARG A 86 4.83 25.07 -0.01
C ARG A 86 5.88 23.98 0.10
N GLN A 87 5.63 22.95 0.92
CA GLN A 87 6.54 21.80 1.02
C GLN A 87 5.99 20.54 0.35
N THR A 88 4.67 20.41 0.28
CA THR A 88 4.02 19.24 -0.31
C THR A 88 3.46 19.53 -1.70
N ALA A 89 3.25 18.47 -2.46
CA ALA A 89 2.66 18.48 -3.79
C ALA A 89 1.66 17.32 -3.88
N GLN A 90 0.72 17.26 -2.94
CA GLN A 90 -0.18 16.12 -2.76
C GLN A 90 -1.57 16.34 -3.36
N SER A 91 -1.99 17.59 -3.58
CA SER A 91 -3.29 17.85 -4.18
C SER A 91 -3.38 17.24 -5.57
N ASP A 92 -4.61 16.95 -6.00
CA ASP A 92 -4.86 16.43 -7.36
C ASP A 92 -4.27 17.35 -8.44
N ALA A 93 -4.32 18.66 -8.23
CA ALA A 93 -3.77 19.65 -9.15
C ALA A 93 -2.23 19.57 -9.21
N SER A 94 -1.57 19.43 -8.06
CA SER A 94 -0.12 19.25 -7.96
C SER A 94 0.35 17.94 -8.59
N ILE A 95 -0.36 16.83 -8.31
CA ILE A 95 -0.05 15.52 -8.87
C ILE A 95 -0.15 15.56 -10.40
N LYS A 96 -1.22 16.16 -10.92
CA LYS A 96 -1.45 16.30 -12.36
C LYS A 96 -0.57 17.36 -13.03
N GLN A 97 0.31 18.03 -12.28
CA GLN A 97 1.16 19.12 -12.78
C GLN A 97 0.36 20.30 -13.38
N MET A 98 -0.89 20.48 -12.95
CA MET A 98 -1.78 21.57 -13.37
C MET A 98 -1.98 22.61 -12.26
N PHE A 99 -1.23 22.50 -11.16
CA PHE A 99 -1.28 23.43 -10.05
C PHE A 99 -0.92 24.84 -10.51
N ARG A 100 -1.76 25.81 -10.16
CA ARG A 100 -1.60 27.22 -10.51
C ARG A 100 -2.17 28.09 -9.40
N ARG A 101 -1.41 29.10 -8.99
CA ARG A 101 -1.79 30.11 -7.99
C ARG A 101 -2.37 31.34 -8.67
N GLU A 102 -3.32 32.01 -8.01
CA GLU A 102 -3.77 33.35 -8.42
C GLU A 102 -2.86 34.44 -7.87
N TYR A 103 -2.26 34.20 -6.68
CA TYR A 103 -1.34 35.10 -6.04
C TYR A 103 0.11 34.57 -6.07
N GLY A 104 1.01 35.38 -6.63
CA GLY A 104 2.44 35.09 -6.68
C GLY A 104 2.86 34.08 -7.75
N GLU A 105 4.14 33.73 -7.75
CA GLU A 105 4.71 32.75 -8.66
C GLU A 105 4.31 31.33 -8.26
N THR A 106 4.00 30.49 -9.25
CA THR A 106 3.75 29.07 -9.02
C THR A 106 5.03 28.26 -9.19
N MET A 107 5.44 27.56 -8.14
CA MET A 107 6.62 26.70 -8.11
C MET A 107 6.24 25.26 -8.45
N LYS A 108 7.05 24.63 -9.29
CA LYS A 108 6.96 23.20 -9.58
C LYS A 108 7.73 22.44 -8.52
N ILE A 109 7.01 21.75 -7.64
CA ILE A 109 7.59 20.83 -6.67
C ILE A 109 7.49 19.42 -7.24
N ALA A 110 8.60 18.68 -7.21
CA ALA A 110 8.60 17.28 -7.62
C ALA A 110 7.69 16.49 -6.68
N VAL A 111 6.74 15.75 -7.26
CA VAL A 111 5.87 14.86 -6.49
C VAL A 111 6.75 13.79 -5.85
N GLN A 112 6.78 13.76 -4.51
CA GLN A 112 7.41 12.66 -3.78
C GLN A 112 6.57 11.41 -4.05
N LYS A 113 6.95 10.64 -5.07
CA LYS A 113 6.46 9.27 -5.23
C LYS A 113 6.99 8.54 -4.01
N ASN A 114 6.13 8.24 -3.04
CA ASN A 114 6.47 7.37 -1.93
C ASN A 114 7.12 6.12 -2.53
N ALA A 115 8.43 6.02 -2.36
CA ALA A 115 9.18 4.85 -2.77
C ALA A 115 8.49 3.68 -2.08
N GLN A 116 7.90 2.78 -2.87
CA GLN A 116 7.39 1.53 -2.34
C GLN A 116 8.53 0.93 -1.52
N VAL A 117 8.30 0.82 -0.22
CA VAL A 117 9.17 0.09 0.69
C VAL A 117 9.27 -1.30 0.09
N GLN A 118 10.36 -1.58 -0.63
CA GLN A 118 10.79 -2.94 -0.90
C GLN A 118 11.06 -3.51 0.48
N ARG A 119 10.04 -4.14 1.08
CA ARG A 119 10.23 -5.05 2.19
C ARG A 119 11.04 -6.19 1.59
N SER A 120 12.37 -6.08 1.71
CA SER A 120 13.28 -7.19 1.54
C SER A 120 12.83 -8.27 2.50
N SER A 121 12.06 -9.21 1.98
CA SER A 121 11.59 -10.39 2.67
C SER A 121 12.77 -11.28 2.98
N GLY A 122 13.25 -11.21 4.23
CA GLY A 122 13.58 -12.32 5.11
C GLY A 122 14.63 -13.36 4.68
N GLY A 123 15.52 -13.66 5.64
CA GLY A 123 15.83 -15.06 5.97
C GLY A 123 17.31 -15.40 6.06
N ASN A 124 17.85 -15.34 7.27
CA ASN A 124 18.97 -16.18 7.69
C ASN A 124 18.67 -17.65 7.37
N ARG A 125 19.59 -18.33 6.69
CA ARG A 125 19.83 -19.76 6.87
C ARG A 125 21.32 -19.97 6.98
N ASP A 126 21.69 -20.49 8.14
CA ASP A 126 23.03 -20.89 8.54
C ASP A 126 23.63 -21.89 7.54
N ASP A 127 24.76 -21.54 6.94
CA ASP A 127 25.61 -22.48 6.23
C ASP A 127 26.40 -23.33 7.24
N PHE A 128 25.83 -24.49 7.57
CA PHE A 128 26.51 -25.55 8.31
C PHE A 128 27.57 -26.19 7.40
N ASN A 129 28.77 -25.63 7.37
CA ASN A 129 29.91 -26.22 6.64
C ASN A 129 30.51 -27.37 7.47
N GLY A 130 29.88 -28.55 7.39
CA GLY A 130 30.48 -29.80 7.84
C GLY A 130 31.41 -30.35 6.76
N ASN A 131 32.69 -30.00 6.82
CA ASN A 131 33.71 -30.67 6.01
C ASN A 131 34.32 -31.82 6.82
N ARG A 132 34.30 -32.98 6.18
CA ARG A 132 34.68 -34.31 6.65
C ARG A 132 36.17 -34.55 6.46
#